data_AF-A0A1R3JZE2-F1
#
_entry.id   AF-A0A1R3JZE2-F1
#
_cell.length_a   1.000
_cell.length_b   1.000
_cell.length_c   1.000
_cell.angle_alpha   90.00
_cell.angle_beta   90.00
_cell.angle_gamma   90.00
#
_symmetry.space_group_name_H-M   'P 1'
#
loop_
_entity.id
_entity.type
_entity.pdbx_description
1 polymer ?
#
loop_
_entity_poly.entity_id
_entity_poly.type
_entity_poly.pdbx_seq_one_letter_code
_entity_poly.pdbx_strand_id
1 'polypeptide(L)'
;MAELPLEPSLSRTLIEANENGCLSQALTVVAMLSAETNLLPGRSKSDDKKRKHPSLELPDGSGFGDHIQFLQIYECWDENNYDIGWCKDHELQVRGMTFVKEVRSSDVQANRSRKGHQNYRNLRKALCVGYASQLAERMRHHNGYRTLGFKPQLVQVHPSSVLVPDDDGLYPNNVVYHELVATTRPYMRNVCAVERQWVMPILEKLENLDVNKLSGGGLVRVEEGAEGNVADLPKGEAEAVKVPEDRESKIQAARERFLARKGKK
;
A
#
# COMPACT_ATOMS: atom_id res chain seq x y z
N MET A 1 12.72 -10.53 -17.31
CA MET A 1 12.53 -9.26 -16.57
C MET A 1 13.40 -8.15 -17.17
N ALA A 2 14.70 -8.37 -17.40
CA ALA A 2 15.63 -7.35 -17.93
C ALA A 2 15.33 -6.82 -19.35
N GLU A 3 14.45 -7.46 -20.11
CA GLU A 3 14.08 -7.04 -21.47
C GLU A 3 12.94 -6.01 -21.51
N LEU A 4 12.22 -5.81 -20.40
CA LEU A 4 11.12 -4.86 -20.31
C LEU A 4 11.61 -3.57 -19.63
N PRO A 5 11.31 -2.37 -20.17
CA PRO A 5 11.67 -1.09 -19.55
C PRO A 5 10.71 -0.74 -18.40
N LEU A 6 10.52 -1.66 -17.45
CA LEU A 6 9.57 -1.56 -16.35
C LEU A 6 10.24 -1.94 -15.04
N GLU A 7 9.71 -1.43 -13.93
CA GLU A 7 10.12 -1.85 -12.60
C GLU A 7 10.03 -3.39 -12.45
N PRO A 8 10.95 -4.02 -11.70
CA PRO A 8 10.95 -5.47 -11.52
C PRO A 8 9.59 -6.02 -11.05
N SER A 9 8.92 -5.38 -10.10
CA SER A 9 7.61 -5.83 -9.59
C SER A 9 6.53 -5.84 -10.69
N LEU A 10 6.52 -4.81 -11.54
CA LEU A 10 5.60 -4.70 -12.69
C LEU A 10 5.92 -5.76 -13.75
N SER A 11 7.20 -5.93 -14.09
CA SER A 11 7.66 -6.96 -15.02
C SER A 11 7.28 -8.37 -14.55
N ARG A 12 7.45 -8.67 -13.26
CA ARG A 12 7.05 -9.96 -12.68
C ARG A 12 5.54 -10.15 -12.71
N THR A 13 4.77 -9.09 -12.45
CA THR A 13 3.30 -9.10 -12.56
C THR A 13 2.85 -9.50 -13.97
N LEU A 14 3.46 -8.92 -15.02
CA LEU A 14 3.10 -9.23 -16.41
C LEU A 14 3.39 -10.69 -16.80
N ILE A 15 4.54 -11.22 -16.36
CA ILE A 15 4.90 -12.63 -16.59
C ILE A 15 3.84 -13.55 -15.95
N GLU A 16 3.50 -13.29 -14.69
CA GLU A 16 2.49 -14.08 -13.96
C GLU A 16 1.08 -13.89 -14.53
N ALA A 17 0.76 -12.69 -15.03
CA ALA A 17 -0.52 -12.41 -15.66
C ALA A 17 -0.69 -13.15 -16.99
N ASN A 18 0.40 -13.35 -17.74
CA ASN A 18 0.42 -14.17 -18.94
C ASN A 18 0.08 -15.63 -18.63
N GLU A 19 0.66 -16.18 -17.56
CA GLU A 19 0.39 -17.55 -17.11
C GLU A 19 -1.05 -17.73 -16.60
N ASN A 20 -1.59 -16.74 -15.88
CA ASN A 20 -2.97 -16.77 -15.36
C ASN A 20 -4.04 -16.30 -16.37
N GLY A 21 -3.66 -15.99 -17.62
CA GLY A 21 -4.58 -15.57 -18.68
C GLY A 21 -5.23 -14.20 -18.49
N CYS A 22 -4.62 -13.30 -17.71
CA CYS A 22 -5.11 -11.95 -17.42
C CYS A 22 -4.14 -10.85 -17.90
N LEU A 23 -3.26 -11.17 -18.86
CA LEU A 23 -2.24 -10.26 -19.41
C LEU A 23 -2.83 -8.94 -19.89
N SER A 24 -3.98 -8.99 -20.59
CA SER A 24 -4.64 -7.78 -21.05
C SER A 24 -4.97 -6.86 -19.87
N GLN A 25 -5.65 -7.32 -18.84
CA GLN A 25 -5.98 -6.49 -17.68
C GLN A 25 -4.73 -5.96 -16.97
N ALA A 26 -3.72 -6.82 -16.78
CA ALA A 26 -2.47 -6.44 -16.13
C ALA A 26 -1.72 -5.33 -16.89
N LEU A 27 -1.66 -5.40 -18.21
CA LEU A 27 -1.05 -4.36 -19.04
C LEU A 27 -1.74 -3.00 -18.86
N THR A 28 -3.06 -2.93 -18.63
CA THR A 28 -3.73 -1.63 -18.33
C THR A 28 -3.27 -1.11 -17.00
N VAL A 29 -3.28 -1.98 -15.98
CA VAL A 29 -2.89 -1.57 -14.64
C VAL A 29 -1.45 -1.07 -14.63
N VAL A 30 -0.54 -1.78 -15.31
CA VAL A 30 0.86 -1.35 -15.46
C VAL A 30 0.96 -0.02 -16.20
N ALA A 31 0.23 0.17 -17.31
CA ALA A 31 0.25 1.43 -18.05
C ALA A 31 -0.32 2.60 -17.23
N MET A 32 -1.40 2.37 -16.49
CA MET A 32 -2.02 3.35 -15.58
C MET A 32 -1.08 3.75 -14.44
N LEU A 33 -0.42 2.77 -13.79
CA LEU A 33 0.58 3.03 -12.74
C LEU A 33 1.78 3.82 -13.26
N SER A 34 2.27 3.50 -14.46
CA SER A 34 3.34 4.26 -15.11
C SER A 34 2.95 5.72 -15.42
N ALA A 35 1.65 6.01 -15.54
CA ALA A 35 1.12 7.33 -15.83
C ALA A 35 0.60 8.08 -14.60
N GLU A 36 0.61 7.46 -13.41
CA GLU A 36 -0.21 7.84 -12.25
C GLU A 36 0.00 9.29 -11.78
N THR A 37 1.24 9.77 -11.83
CA THR A 37 1.58 11.16 -11.49
C THR A 37 0.85 12.20 -12.35
N ASN A 38 0.31 11.79 -13.49
CA ASN A 38 -0.41 12.61 -14.46
C ASN A 38 -1.88 12.18 -14.63
N LEU A 39 -2.47 11.42 -13.69
CA LEU A 39 -3.87 10.96 -13.80
C LEU A 39 -4.84 11.81 -12.99
N LEU A 40 -4.47 12.20 -11.78
CA LEU A 40 -5.33 12.97 -10.88
C LEU A 40 -4.82 14.42 -10.73
N PRO A 41 -5.69 15.43 -10.87
CA PRO A 41 -5.37 16.79 -10.51
C PRO A 41 -4.93 16.83 -9.05
N GLY A 42 -3.80 17.45 -8.76
CA GLY A 42 -3.37 17.68 -7.38
C GLY A 42 -4.52 18.38 -6.63
N ARG A 43 -5.13 17.70 -5.65
CA ARG A 43 -6.22 18.26 -4.85
C ARG A 43 -5.71 19.47 -4.05
N SER A 44 -5.72 20.65 -4.66
CA SER A 44 -5.53 21.91 -3.97
C SER A 44 -6.81 22.20 -3.18
N LYS A 45 -6.66 22.48 -1.88
CA LYS A 45 -7.75 22.92 -0.97
C LYS A 45 -8.48 24.19 -1.43
N SER A 46 -8.03 24.85 -2.50
CA SER A 46 -8.60 26.11 -2.99
C SER A 46 -9.80 25.96 -3.92
N ASP A 47 -10.11 24.75 -4.41
CA ASP A 47 -11.07 24.58 -5.53
C ASP A 47 -12.49 24.15 -5.13
N ASP A 48 -12.74 23.93 -3.82
CA ASP A 48 -14.06 23.59 -3.27
C ASP A 48 -15.13 24.69 -3.44
N LYS A 49 -14.71 25.91 -3.81
CA LYS A 49 -15.64 27.06 -3.91
C LYS A 49 -16.16 27.34 -5.33
N LYS A 50 -15.85 26.50 -6.33
CA LYS A 50 -16.16 26.80 -7.75
C LYS A 50 -16.86 25.70 -8.54
N ARG A 51 -17.51 24.72 -7.91
CA ARG A 51 -18.12 23.62 -8.68
C ARG A 51 -19.62 23.84 -8.92
N LYS A 52 -19.94 24.24 -10.17
CA LYS A 52 -21.30 24.32 -10.72
C LYS A 52 -21.77 23.02 -11.40
N HIS A 53 -20.89 22.03 -11.53
CA HIS A 53 -21.22 20.69 -12.04
C HIS A 53 -20.83 19.64 -10.99
N PRO A 54 -21.71 18.67 -10.69
CA PRO A 54 -21.31 17.49 -9.93
C PRO A 54 -20.32 16.69 -10.80
N SER A 55 -19.10 16.49 -10.31
CA SER A 55 -18.15 15.55 -10.91
C SER A 55 -18.82 14.17 -10.92
N LEU A 56 -18.87 13.51 -12.08
CA LEU A 56 -19.36 12.14 -12.16
C LEU A 56 -18.43 11.23 -11.34
N GLU A 57 -19.01 10.34 -10.55
CA GLU A 57 -18.24 9.47 -9.65
C GLU A 57 -17.42 8.48 -10.48
N LEU A 58 -16.11 8.47 -10.25
CA LEU A 58 -15.22 7.43 -10.78
C LEU A 58 -15.61 6.06 -10.20
N PRO A 59 -15.32 4.95 -10.90
CA PRO A 59 -15.48 3.61 -10.36
C PRO A 59 -14.77 3.47 -9.00
N ASP A 60 -15.30 2.63 -8.12
CA ASP A 60 -14.82 2.43 -6.74
C ASP A 60 -13.78 1.30 -6.61
N GLY A 61 -13.40 0.65 -7.72
CA GLY A 61 -12.53 -0.53 -7.70
C GLY A 61 -13.23 -1.79 -7.20
N SER A 62 -14.57 -1.80 -7.10
CA SER A 62 -15.40 -2.90 -6.58
C SER A 62 -14.95 -3.41 -5.20
N GLY A 63 -14.50 -2.49 -4.33
CA GLY A 63 -13.97 -2.83 -3.00
C GLY A 63 -12.60 -3.53 -2.99
N PHE A 64 -12.01 -3.82 -4.16
CA PHE A 64 -10.70 -4.47 -4.23
C PHE A 64 -9.52 -3.49 -4.19
N GLY A 65 -9.75 -2.19 -4.38
CA GLY A 65 -8.75 -1.13 -4.25
C GLY A 65 -8.31 -0.48 -5.58
N ASP A 66 -7.28 0.35 -5.48
CA ASP A 66 -6.87 1.35 -6.48
C ASP A 66 -6.45 0.71 -7.82
N HIS A 67 -5.75 -0.43 -7.76
CA HIS A 67 -5.31 -1.13 -8.96
C HIS A 67 -6.49 -1.57 -9.84
N ILE A 68 -7.59 -2.00 -9.21
CA ILE A 68 -8.82 -2.41 -9.92
C ILE A 68 -9.58 -1.17 -10.39
N GLN A 69 -9.59 -0.11 -9.60
CA GLN A 69 -10.15 1.17 -10.04
C GLN A 69 -9.46 1.67 -11.31
N PHE A 70 -8.12 1.64 -11.39
CA PHE A 70 -7.39 2.06 -12.60
C PHE A 70 -7.79 1.24 -13.83
N LEU A 71 -8.02 -0.06 -13.66
CA LEU A 71 -8.54 -0.90 -14.74
C LEU A 71 -9.93 -0.45 -15.17
N GLN A 72 -10.85 -0.25 -14.23
CA GLN A 72 -12.23 0.17 -14.50
C GLN A 72 -12.28 1.55 -15.17
N ILE A 73 -11.47 2.51 -14.73
CA ILE A 73 -11.37 3.84 -15.35
C ILE A 73 -10.99 3.72 -16.83
N TYR A 74 -9.97 2.90 -17.14
CA TYR A 74 -9.56 2.68 -18.51
C TYR A 74 -10.64 1.97 -19.34
N GLU A 75 -11.30 0.94 -18.78
CA GLU A 75 -12.38 0.21 -19.44
C GLU A 75 -13.57 1.13 -19.75
N CYS A 76 -14.00 1.96 -18.80
CA CYS A 76 -15.04 2.96 -19.03
C CYS A 76 -14.63 3.99 -20.08
N TRP A 77 -13.36 4.39 -20.13
CA TRP A 77 -12.88 5.31 -21.16
C TRP A 77 -12.83 4.67 -22.56
N ASP A 78 -12.43 3.40 -22.65
CA ASP A 78 -12.46 2.60 -23.89
C ASP A 78 -13.90 2.41 -24.41
N GLU A 79 -14.85 2.13 -23.52
CA GLU A 79 -16.28 2.03 -23.86
C GLU A 79 -16.87 3.34 -24.38
N ASN A 80 -16.35 4.48 -23.90
CA ASN A 80 -16.70 5.81 -24.40
C ASN A 80 -15.85 6.25 -25.60
N ASN A 81 -15.25 5.30 -26.34
CA ASN A 81 -14.45 5.56 -27.55
C ASN A 81 -13.27 6.52 -27.34
N TYR A 82 -12.67 6.51 -26.14
CA TYR A 82 -11.57 7.40 -25.77
C TYR A 82 -11.93 8.89 -25.82
N ASP A 83 -13.17 9.25 -25.49
CA ASP A 83 -13.61 10.64 -25.49
C ASP A 83 -12.80 11.51 -24.51
N ILE A 84 -12.40 12.69 -24.98
CA ILE A 84 -11.67 13.69 -24.18
C ILE A 84 -12.65 14.44 -23.26
N GLY A 85 -13.92 14.59 -23.67
CA GLY A 85 -14.98 15.16 -22.84
C GLY A 85 -15.19 14.35 -21.57
N TRP A 86 -15.32 13.03 -21.71
CA TRP A 86 -15.42 12.08 -20.60
C TRP A 86 -14.30 12.25 -19.56
N CYS A 87 -13.04 12.40 -19.99
CA CYS A 87 -11.92 12.65 -19.08
C CYS A 87 -12.09 13.95 -18.29
N LYS A 88 -12.57 15.04 -18.93
CA LYS A 88 -12.79 16.32 -18.25
C LYS A 88 -13.94 16.23 -17.24
N ASP A 89 -15.01 15.53 -17.60
CA ASP A 89 -16.20 15.37 -16.75
C ASP A 89 -15.89 14.57 -15.47
N HIS A 90 -14.91 13.65 -15.54
CA HIS A 90 -14.42 12.84 -14.41
C HIS A 90 -13.15 13.40 -13.76
N GLU A 91 -12.76 14.64 -14.09
CA GLU A 91 -11.56 15.31 -13.56
C GLU A 91 -10.26 14.53 -13.80
N LEU A 92 -10.18 13.75 -14.87
CA LEU A 92 -8.97 13.02 -15.26
C LEU A 92 -8.08 13.88 -16.16
N GLN A 93 -6.76 13.81 -15.95
CA GLN A 93 -5.83 14.51 -16.80
C GLN A 93 -5.66 13.77 -18.15
N VAL A 94 -6.15 14.42 -19.21
CA VAL A 94 -6.18 13.90 -20.59
C VAL A 94 -4.80 13.41 -21.04
N ARG A 95 -3.73 14.17 -20.73
CA ARG A 95 -2.36 13.80 -21.12
C ARG A 95 -1.94 12.44 -20.55
N GLY A 96 -2.28 12.16 -19.30
CA GLY A 96 -2.01 10.87 -18.67
C GLY A 96 -2.77 9.75 -19.37
N MET A 97 -4.09 9.93 -19.57
CA MET A 97 -4.93 8.93 -20.25
C MET A 97 -4.47 8.66 -21.70
N THR A 98 -4.09 9.69 -22.46
CA THR A 98 -3.54 9.51 -23.82
C THR A 98 -2.24 8.71 -23.79
N PHE A 99 -1.33 8.99 -22.86
CA PHE A 99 -0.10 8.21 -22.70
C PHE A 99 -0.39 6.74 -22.36
N VAL A 100 -1.35 6.47 -21.46
CA VAL A 100 -1.78 5.10 -21.14
C VAL A 100 -2.26 4.38 -22.41
N LYS A 101 -3.07 5.04 -23.24
CA LYS A 101 -3.55 4.48 -24.52
C LYS A 101 -2.39 4.17 -25.47
N GLU A 102 -1.40 5.04 -25.58
CA GLU A 102 -0.22 4.82 -26.43
C GLU A 102 0.59 3.61 -25.97
N VAL A 103 0.88 3.52 -24.67
CA VAL A 103 1.58 2.37 -24.05
C VAL A 103 0.80 1.07 -24.27
N ARG A 104 -0.53 1.12 -24.21
CA ARG A 104 -1.39 -0.04 -24.50
C ARG A 104 -1.44 -0.38 -25.98
N SER A 105 -1.47 0.61 -26.86
CA SER A 105 -1.53 0.40 -28.30
C SER A 105 -0.23 -0.20 -28.84
N SER A 106 0.92 0.09 -28.23
CA SER A 106 2.20 -0.48 -28.64
C SER A 106 2.31 -1.99 -28.42
N ASP A 107 1.50 -2.57 -27.53
CA ASP A 107 1.67 -3.96 -27.07
C ASP A 107 0.47 -4.88 -27.39
N VAL A 108 -0.58 -4.37 -28.06
CA VAL A 108 -1.88 -5.07 -28.18
C VAL A 108 -2.35 -5.20 -29.63
N GLN A 109 -1.73 -6.13 -30.37
CA GLN A 109 -2.46 -6.99 -31.33
C GLN A 109 -2.85 -8.34 -30.71
N ALA A 110 -2.35 -8.67 -29.51
CA ALA A 110 -2.29 -10.06 -29.08
C ALA A 110 -3.55 -10.66 -28.46
N ASN A 111 -4.50 -9.92 -27.85
CA ASN A 111 -5.65 -10.58 -27.20
C ASN A 111 -6.88 -9.67 -26.99
N ARG A 112 -7.72 -9.54 -28.03
CA ARG A 112 -9.12 -9.06 -27.89
C ARG A 112 -10.07 -10.13 -27.33
N SER A 113 -9.55 -11.08 -26.56
CA SER A 113 -10.30 -12.27 -26.15
C SER A 113 -10.88 -12.10 -24.74
N ARG A 114 -12.23 -12.12 -24.70
CA ARG A 114 -13.11 -12.41 -23.57
C ARG A 114 -13.42 -11.24 -22.61
N LYS A 115 -14.26 -10.33 -23.12
CA LYS A 115 -15.28 -9.64 -22.30
C LYS A 115 -16.22 -10.70 -21.71
N GLY A 116 -15.87 -11.29 -20.58
CA GLY A 116 -16.64 -12.36 -19.97
C GLY A 116 -16.39 -12.42 -18.47
N HIS A 117 -17.31 -11.83 -17.71
CA HIS A 117 -17.37 -11.75 -16.25
C HIS A 117 -16.06 -11.41 -15.54
N GLN A 118 -15.95 -10.13 -15.14
CA GLN A 118 -14.81 -9.47 -14.50
C GLN A 118 -14.31 -10.19 -13.24
N ASN A 119 -13.61 -11.30 -13.44
CA ASN A 119 -12.95 -12.00 -12.38
C ASN A 119 -11.58 -11.36 -12.16
N TYR A 120 -11.57 -10.27 -11.39
CA TYR A 120 -10.32 -9.60 -10.98
C TYR A 120 -9.42 -10.51 -10.13
N ARG A 121 -9.87 -11.71 -9.73
CA ARG A 121 -9.07 -12.66 -8.94
C ARG A 121 -7.75 -13.01 -9.59
N ASN A 122 -7.73 -13.29 -10.89
CA ASN A 122 -6.50 -13.67 -11.59
C ASN A 122 -5.51 -12.50 -11.64
N LEU A 123 -6.00 -11.29 -11.90
CA LEU A 123 -5.21 -10.07 -11.86
C LEU A 123 -4.66 -9.80 -10.45
N ARG A 124 -5.49 -9.89 -9.41
CA ARG A 124 -5.09 -9.69 -8.00
C ARG A 124 -4.06 -10.73 -7.56
N LYS A 125 -4.20 -11.98 -8.02
CA LYS A 125 -3.20 -13.04 -7.81
C LYS A 125 -1.88 -12.69 -8.51
N ALA A 126 -1.93 -12.23 -9.76
CA ALA A 126 -0.73 -11.82 -10.50
C ALA A 126 -0.02 -10.63 -9.82
N LEU A 127 -0.78 -9.64 -9.35
CA LEU A 127 -0.27 -8.52 -8.56
C LEU A 127 0.36 -9.01 -7.25
N CYS A 128 -0.27 -9.95 -6.54
CA CYS A 128 0.27 -10.53 -5.31
C CYS A 128 1.64 -11.17 -5.51
N VAL A 129 1.84 -11.90 -6.62
CA VAL A 129 3.12 -12.54 -6.93
C VAL A 129 4.15 -11.54 -7.43
N GLY A 130 3.72 -10.57 -8.25
CA GLY A 130 4.61 -9.54 -8.79
C GLY A 130 5.15 -8.60 -7.71
N TYR A 131 4.30 -8.23 -6.76
CA TYR A 131 4.61 -7.36 -5.63
C TYR A 131 4.94 -8.13 -4.34
N ALA A 132 5.57 -9.30 -4.47
CA ALA A 132 5.91 -10.16 -3.34
C ALA A 132 6.64 -9.46 -2.18
N SER A 133 7.52 -8.49 -2.48
CA SER A 133 8.24 -7.69 -1.48
C SER A 133 7.43 -6.55 -0.85
N GLN A 134 6.27 -6.24 -1.44
CA GLN A 134 5.41 -5.09 -1.12
C GLN A 134 4.03 -5.56 -0.63
N LEU A 135 4.04 -6.57 0.23
CA LEU A 135 2.87 -7.10 0.90
C LEU A 135 2.73 -6.48 2.28
N ALA A 136 1.50 -6.35 2.75
CA ALA A 136 1.20 -5.89 4.10
C ALA A 136 0.01 -6.65 4.71
N GLU A 137 0.09 -6.92 6.01
CA GLU A 137 -0.94 -7.59 6.79
C GLU A 137 -1.59 -6.61 7.77
N ARG A 138 -2.91 -6.65 7.88
CA ARG A 138 -3.66 -5.81 8.82
C ARG A 138 -3.39 -6.22 10.26
N MET A 139 -3.24 -5.25 11.14
CA MET A 139 -3.13 -5.52 12.57
C MET A 139 -4.50 -5.95 13.16
N ARG A 140 -4.48 -6.85 14.15
CA ARG A 140 -5.70 -7.41 14.75
C ARG A 140 -6.58 -6.37 15.44
N HIS A 141 -5.97 -5.36 16.07
CA HIS A 141 -6.66 -4.41 16.94
C HIS A 141 -6.75 -2.99 16.35
N HIS A 142 -6.15 -2.76 15.18
CA HIS A 142 -6.07 -1.44 14.56
C HIS A 142 -6.20 -1.57 13.03
N ASN A 143 -6.78 -0.58 12.36
CA ASN A 143 -6.80 -0.48 10.90
C ASN A 143 -5.44 -0.06 10.30
N GLY A 144 -4.36 -0.20 11.08
CA GLY A 144 -2.99 -0.11 10.59
C GLY A 144 -2.56 -1.44 9.97
N TYR A 145 -1.58 -1.34 9.10
CA TYR A 145 -0.95 -2.47 8.41
C TYR A 145 0.50 -2.63 8.86
N ARG A 146 0.98 -3.86 8.88
CA ARG A 146 2.38 -4.21 9.05
C ARG A 146 2.92 -4.70 7.71
N THR A 147 3.96 -4.06 7.20
CA THR A 147 4.62 -4.54 5.97
C THR A 147 5.30 -5.89 6.24
N LEU A 148 5.22 -6.79 5.26
CA LEU A 148 5.75 -8.16 5.30
C LEU A 148 7.12 -8.30 4.64
N GLY A 149 7.67 -7.20 4.10
CA GLY A 149 9.02 -7.15 3.55
C GLY A 149 10.13 -7.22 4.61
N PHE A 150 11.39 -7.13 4.17
CA PHE A 150 12.59 -7.31 5.01
C PHE A 150 12.64 -6.43 6.27
N LYS A 151 12.09 -5.21 6.19
CA LYS A 151 11.93 -4.32 7.34
C LYS A 151 10.44 -4.15 7.65
N PRO A 152 9.89 -4.90 8.62
CA PRO A 152 8.52 -4.73 9.02
C PRO A 152 8.34 -3.36 9.69
N GLN A 153 7.38 -2.58 9.20
CA GLN A 153 7.03 -1.27 9.73
C GLN A 153 5.51 -1.12 9.77
N LEU A 154 5.03 -0.31 10.72
CA LEU A 154 3.62 0.02 10.86
C LEU A 154 3.29 1.16 9.89
N VAL A 155 2.33 0.91 9.01
CA VAL A 155 1.91 1.79 7.91
C VAL A 155 0.39 1.91 7.88
N GLN A 156 -0.13 2.94 7.23
CA GLN A 156 -1.57 3.13 7.04
C GLN A 156 -1.90 3.25 5.56
N VAL A 157 -3.13 2.92 5.18
CA VAL A 157 -3.61 3.19 3.81
C VAL A 157 -3.69 4.71 3.63
N HIS A 158 -3.17 5.22 2.52
CA HIS A 158 -3.21 6.65 2.23
C HIS A 158 -4.66 7.13 2.03
N PRO A 159 -5.06 8.32 2.52
CA PRO A 159 -6.45 8.81 2.40
C PRO A 159 -6.95 9.03 0.97
N SER A 160 -6.08 8.98 -0.04
CA SER A 160 -6.48 9.06 -1.45
C SER A 160 -6.89 7.71 -2.04
N SER A 161 -6.63 6.61 -1.33
CA SER A 161 -7.00 5.28 -1.80
C SER A 161 -8.52 5.12 -1.77
N VAL A 162 -9.06 4.38 -2.74
CA VAL A 162 -10.47 4.00 -2.79
C VAL A 162 -10.78 2.74 -2.00
N LEU A 163 -9.79 2.16 -1.33
CA LEU A 163 -10.04 1.04 -0.44
C LEU A 163 -10.92 1.53 0.72
N VAL A 164 -12.14 0.98 0.80
CA VAL A 164 -13.12 1.26 1.86
C VAL A 164 -13.15 0.05 2.80
N PRO A 165 -13.37 0.26 4.12
CA PRO A 165 -13.64 -0.85 5.03
C PRO A 165 -14.97 -1.55 4.68
N ASP A 166 -15.06 -2.84 5.00
CA ASP A 166 -16.29 -3.62 4.88
C ASP A 166 -17.38 -3.13 5.86
N ASP A 167 -18.58 -3.72 5.83
CA ASP A 167 -19.72 -3.35 6.69
C ASP A 167 -19.38 -3.36 8.21
N ASP A 168 -18.43 -4.20 8.62
CA ASP A 168 -17.92 -4.29 9.99
C ASP A 168 -16.87 -3.20 10.34
N GLY A 169 -16.59 -2.28 9.42
CA GLY A 169 -15.57 -1.23 9.59
C GLY A 169 -14.12 -1.74 9.48
N LEU A 170 -13.94 -2.95 8.95
CA LEU A 170 -12.64 -3.62 8.85
C LEU A 170 -12.09 -3.59 7.43
N TYR A 171 -10.80 -3.31 7.32
CA TYR A 171 -10.10 -3.44 6.05
C TYR A 171 -9.69 -4.89 5.74
N PRO A 172 -9.40 -5.23 4.47
CA PRO A 172 -8.90 -6.54 4.09
C PRO A 172 -7.66 -6.95 4.86
N ASN A 173 -7.60 -8.24 5.26
CA ASN A 173 -6.52 -8.73 6.10
C ASN A 173 -5.13 -8.67 5.43
N ASN A 174 -5.07 -8.82 4.11
CA ASN A 174 -3.81 -8.72 3.36
C ASN A 174 -4.00 -7.80 2.16
N VAL A 175 -3.00 -6.97 1.93
CA VAL A 175 -2.97 -6.03 0.81
C VAL A 175 -1.61 -6.00 0.14
N VAL A 176 -1.62 -5.67 -1.14
CA VAL A 176 -0.45 -5.26 -1.93
C VAL A 176 -0.46 -3.74 -2.02
N TYR A 177 0.72 -3.12 -1.97
CA TYR A 177 0.88 -1.69 -2.24
C TYR A 177 1.92 -1.43 -3.33
N HIS A 178 1.70 -0.39 -4.14
CA HIS A 178 2.65 0.01 -5.19
C HIS A 178 3.79 0.87 -4.62
N GLU A 179 3.46 1.81 -3.74
CA GLU A 179 4.40 2.78 -3.21
C GLU A 179 4.24 2.93 -1.71
N LEU A 180 5.36 3.25 -1.05
CA LEU A 180 5.38 3.62 0.35
C LEU A 180 5.90 5.05 0.50
N VAL A 181 5.03 5.93 0.98
CA VAL A 181 5.36 7.33 1.24
C VAL A 181 5.83 7.46 2.68
N ALA A 182 7.13 7.71 2.86
CA ALA A 182 7.72 7.96 4.17
C ALA A 182 7.39 9.38 4.64
N THR A 183 6.54 9.50 5.65
CA THR A 183 6.28 10.76 6.37
C THR A 183 6.39 10.52 7.87
N THR A 184 5.94 11.46 8.71
CA THR A 184 5.79 11.22 10.16
C THR A 184 4.91 10.01 10.49
N ARG A 185 3.95 9.70 9.60
CA ARG A 185 3.20 8.44 9.58
C ARG A 185 3.35 7.83 8.18
N PRO A 186 4.05 6.71 8.01
CA PRO A 186 4.25 6.15 6.67
C PRO A 186 2.91 5.65 6.10
N TYR A 187 2.67 5.97 4.83
CA TYR A 187 1.44 5.64 4.11
C TYR A 187 1.71 4.76 2.90
N MET A 188 0.84 3.78 2.66
CA MET A 188 0.81 2.98 1.45
C MET A 188 -0.06 3.64 0.39
N ARG A 189 0.44 3.74 -0.83
CA ARG A 189 -0.29 4.23 -2.01
C ARG A 189 -0.51 3.11 -3.02
N ASN A 190 -1.62 3.24 -3.74
CA ASN A 190 -2.15 2.29 -4.70
C ASN A 190 -2.23 0.90 -4.09
N VAL A 191 -3.28 0.69 -3.31
CA VAL A 191 -3.46 -0.51 -2.50
C VAL A 191 -4.43 -1.45 -3.21
N CYS A 192 -4.19 -2.75 -3.14
CA CYS A 192 -5.12 -3.77 -3.63
C CYS A 192 -5.29 -4.91 -2.62
N ALA A 193 -6.53 -5.33 -2.40
CA ALA A 193 -6.90 -6.42 -1.52
C ALA A 193 -6.54 -7.78 -2.11
N VAL A 194 -5.80 -8.60 -1.33
CA VAL A 194 -5.35 -9.93 -1.76
C VAL A 194 -5.77 -11.02 -0.78
N GLU A 195 -5.91 -12.25 -1.30
CA GLU A 195 -6.30 -13.40 -0.50
C GLU A 195 -5.09 -13.97 0.27
N ARG A 196 -5.27 -14.34 1.55
CA ARG A 196 -4.21 -14.91 2.38
C ARG A 196 -3.57 -16.15 1.75
N GLN A 197 -4.36 -16.96 1.03
CA GLN A 197 -3.91 -18.19 0.39
C GLN A 197 -2.78 -17.97 -0.63
N TRP A 198 -2.74 -16.81 -1.29
CA TRP A 198 -1.69 -16.48 -2.25
C TRP A 198 -0.45 -15.90 -1.59
N VAL A 199 -0.64 -15.26 -0.43
CA VAL A 199 0.42 -14.60 0.34
C VAL A 199 1.29 -15.62 1.09
N MET A 200 0.68 -16.62 1.74
CA MET A 200 1.41 -17.64 2.53
C MET A 200 2.62 -18.28 1.80
N PRO A 201 2.47 -18.82 0.57
CA PRO A 201 3.60 -19.45 -0.12
C PRO A 201 4.71 -18.46 -0.53
N ILE A 202 4.38 -17.16 -0.62
CA ILE A 202 5.36 -16.10 -0.90
C ILE A 202 6.14 -15.78 0.38
N LEU A 203 5.44 -15.70 1.53
CA LEU A 203 6.07 -15.45 2.84
C LEU A 203 7.03 -16.57 3.23
N GLU A 204 6.64 -17.83 3.05
CA GLU A 204 7.53 -18.97 3.32
C GLU A 204 8.82 -18.88 2.49
N LYS A 205 8.74 -18.41 1.25
CA LYS A 205 9.93 -18.19 0.43
C LYS A 205 10.77 -17.02 0.94
N LEU A 206 10.14 -15.91 1.33
CA LEU A 206 10.82 -14.72 1.86
C LEU A 206 11.55 -14.99 3.18
N GLU A 207 10.95 -15.76 4.08
CA GLU A 207 11.57 -16.11 5.37
C GLU A 207 12.83 -16.98 5.20
N ASN A 208 12.85 -17.81 4.16
CA ASN A 208 13.99 -18.66 3.83
C ASN A 208 15.12 -17.91 3.08
N LEU A 209 14.93 -16.64 2.69
CA LEU A 209 15.94 -15.86 1.97
C LEU A 209 16.94 -15.22 2.95
N ASP A 210 18.20 -15.65 2.85
CA ASP A 210 19.31 -15.06 3.60
C ASP A 210 19.88 -13.85 2.84
N VAL A 211 19.45 -12.65 3.24
CA VAL A 211 19.82 -11.37 2.61
C VAL A 211 21.33 -11.17 2.60
N ASN A 212 22.05 -11.65 3.62
CA ASN A 212 23.50 -11.47 3.74
C ASN A 212 24.27 -12.23 2.63
N LYS A 213 23.72 -13.38 2.19
CA LYS A 213 24.27 -14.15 1.07
C LYS A 213 23.97 -13.50 -0.28
N LEU A 214 22.79 -12.88 -0.41
CA LEU A 214 22.38 -12.18 -1.63
C LEU A 214 23.11 -10.85 -1.82
N SER A 215 23.47 -10.15 -0.74
CA SER A 215 24.20 -8.88 -0.78
C SER A 215 25.72 -9.04 -0.96
N GLY A 216 26.21 -10.25 -1.26
CA GLY A 216 27.63 -10.51 -1.46
C GLY A 216 28.50 -10.35 -0.19
N GLY A 217 27.91 -10.47 1.02
CA GLY A 217 28.65 -10.39 2.29
C GLY A 217 29.05 -8.99 2.76
N GLY A 218 28.59 -7.92 2.10
CA GLY A 218 29.05 -6.55 2.33
C GLY A 218 28.26 -5.67 3.32
N LEU A 219 27.34 -6.20 4.12
CA LEU A 219 26.73 -5.43 5.22
C LEU A 219 27.48 -5.72 6.52
N VAL A 220 28.57 -5.00 6.74
CA VAL A 220 29.08 -4.77 8.09
C VAL A 220 27.95 -4.08 8.85
N ARG A 221 27.38 -4.76 9.86
CA ARG A 221 26.57 -4.09 10.88
C ARG A 221 27.47 -3.02 11.47
N VAL A 222 27.15 -1.74 11.24
CA VAL A 222 27.64 -0.69 12.11
C VAL A 222 26.91 -0.93 13.44
N GLU A 223 27.55 -1.69 14.32
CA GLU A 223 27.16 -1.74 15.71
C GLU A 223 27.46 -0.35 16.30
N GLU A 224 26.41 0.44 16.52
CA GLU A 224 26.50 1.53 17.49
C GLU A 224 26.83 0.90 18.84
N GLY A 225 27.99 1.28 19.35
CA GLY A 225 28.69 0.57 20.41
C GLY A 225 27.91 0.46 21.72
N ALA A 226 28.05 -0.72 22.33
CA ALA A 226 27.99 -0.88 23.78
C ALA A 226 29.16 -1.79 24.18
N GLU A 227 30.31 -1.16 24.45
CA GLU A 227 31.38 -1.80 25.20
C GLU A 227 30.90 -2.12 26.63
N GLY A 228 31.22 -3.32 27.12
CA GLY A 228 31.09 -3.64 28.54
C GLY A 228 30.84 -5.11 28.88
N ASN A 229 31.80 -5.98 28.54
CA ASN A 229 31.93 -7.32 29.11
C ASN A 229 31.97 -7.28 30.65
N VAL A 230 31.14 -8.09 31.34
CA VAL A 230 31.57 -8.88 32.51
C VAL A 230 30.72 -10.16 32.56
N ALA A 231 31.41 -11.30 32.61
CA ALA A 231 30.85 -12.63 32.80
C ALA A 231 30.65 -12.97 34.30
N ASP A 232 29.85 -14.01 34.53
CA ASP A 232 29.72 -14.87 35.73
C ASP A 232 28.57 -14.64 36.75
N LEU A 233 27.96 -15.79 37.08
CA LEU A 233 26.68 -16.17 37.73
C LEU A 233 26.50 -15.77 39.23
N PRO A 234 25.30 -15.84 39.90
CA PRO A 234 24.24 -16.88 39.77
C PRO A 234 22.76 -16.43 39.92
N LYS A 235 21.85 -17.41 39.75
CA LYS A 235 20.39 -17.33 39.98
C LYS A 235 20.04 -16.90 41.41
N GLY A 236 19.19 -15.89 41.56
CA GLY A 236 18.59 -15.49 42.84
C GLY A 236 17.38 -14.56 42.64
N GLU A 237 16.21 -15.07 43.05
CA GLU A 237 14.99 -14.43 43.57
C GLU A 237 14.42 -13.11 42.98
N ALA A 238 13.11 -13.14 42.75
CA ALA A 238 12.30 -12.00 42.32
C ALA A 238 12.13 -10.98 43.46
N GLU A 239 12.74 -9.79 43.32
CA GLU A 239 12.41 -8.61 44.13
C GLU A 239 11.81 -7.50 43.27
N ALA A 240 10.73 -6.92 43.80
CA ALA A 240 9.96 -5.83 43.19
C ALA A 240 10.81 -4.57 43.01
N VAL A 241 10.88 -4.08 41.78
CA VAL A 241 11.54 -2.83 41.42
C VAL A 241 10.86 -1.66 42.14
N LYS A 242 11.57 -1.05 43.10
CA LYS A 242 11.17 0.21 43.74
C LYS A 242 11.09 1.31 42.68
N VAL A 243 9.90 1.93 42.58
CA VAL A 243 9.67 3.14 41.79
C VAL A 243 10.54 4.27 42.37
N PRO A 244 11.19 5.12 41.55
CA PRO A 244 12.00 6.22 42.07
C PRO A 244 11.10 7.19 42.86
N GLU A 245 11.42 7.44 44.14
CA GLU A 245 10.68 8.32 45.07
C GLU A 245 10.36 9.72 44.49
N ASP A 246 11.15 10.16 43.51
CA ASP A 246 11.01 11.45 42.84
C ASP A 246 9.77 11.52 41.91
N ARG A 247 9.22 10.39 41.44
CA ARG A 247 7.98 10.38 40.63
C ARG A 247 6.71 10.48 41.50
N GLU A 248 6.66 9.74 42.60
CA GLU A 248 5.49 9.78 43.50
C GLU A 248 5.37 11.15 44.18
N SER A 249 6.50 11.73 44.59
CA SER A 249 6.58 13.08 45.14
C SER A 249 6.03 14.14 44.17
N LYS A 250 6.33 14.01 42.87
CA LYS A 250 5.79 14.91 41.82
C LYS A 250 4.28 14.73 41.60
N ILE A 251 3.78 13.50 41.70
CA ILE A 251 2.34 13.20 41.57
C ILE A 251 1.56 13.76 42.76
N GLN A 252 2.11 13.66 43.98
CA GLN A 252 1.50 14.23 45.19
C GLN A 252 1.47 15.76 45.14
N ALA A 253 2.59 16.40 44.77
CA ALA A 253 2.64 17.85 44.61
C ALA A 253 1.64 18.37 43.55
N ALA A 254 1.42 17.62 42.47
CA ALA A 254 0.42 17.96 41.46
C ALA A 254 -1.02 17.83 41.98
N ARG A 255 -1.31 16.80 42.80
CA ARG A 255 -2.63 16.59 43.42
C ARG A 255 -2.96 17.67 44.45
N GLU A 256 -2.02 18.06 45.29
CA GLU A 256 -2.23 19.13 46.28
C GLU A 256 -2.52 20.47 45.62
N ARG A 257 -1.77 20.82 44.55
CA ARG A 257 -2.02 22.02 43.75
C ARG A 257 -3.40 22.03 43.12
N PHE A 258 -3.91 20.86 42.71
CA PHE A 258 -5.25 20.73 42.16
C PHE A 258 -6.33 20.91 43.23
N LEU A 259 -6.17 20.29 44.41
CA LEU A 259 -7.13 20.40 45.52
C LEU A 259 -7.18 21.82 46.09
N ALA A 260 -6.05 22.51 46.20
CA ALA A 260 -5.99 23.91 46.63
C ALA A 260 -6.74 24.86 45.67
N ARG A 261 -6.84 24.52 44.38
CA ARG A 261 -7.65 25.28 43.41
C ARG A 261 -9.14 24.99 43.53
N LYS A 262 -9.52 23.79 43.97
CA LYS A 262 -10.92 23.37 44.09
C LYS A 262 -11.57 23.84 45.40
N GLY A 263 -10.79 24.06 46.46
CA GLY A 263 -11.27 24.57 47.76
C GLY A 263 -11.50 26.08 47.85
N LYS A 264 -11.29 26.83 46.76
CA LYS A 264 -11.52 28.30 46.68
C LYS A 264 -12.72 28.68 45.80
N LYS A 265 -13.63 27.73 45.54
CA LYS A 265 -14.93 27.97 44.90
C LYS A 265 -16.05 27.58 45.84
#